data_AF-A0A353T0V6-F1
#
_entry.id   AF-A0A353T0V6-F1
#
_cell.length_a   1.000
_cell.length_b   1.000
_cell.length_c   1.000
_cell.angle_alpha   90.00
_cell.angle_beta   90.00
_cell.angle_gamma   90.00
#
_symmetry.space_group_name_H-M   'P 1'
#
loop_
_entity.id
_entity.type
_entity.pdbx_description
1 polymer ?
#
loop_
_entity_poly.entity_id
_entity_poly.type
_entity_poly.pdbx_seq_one_letter_code
_entity_poly.pdbx_strand_id
1 'polypeptide(L)'
;MEELPAFTNYSMKGRTYRYMETEPLYPFGFGLTYSRVELRDLRIQNKIAKESDIRLSVEIKNAGSYDTDEVVQFYIKDRNSKYAVPNPCLCGFQRIHLGRGESRVVEAMIPNKA
;
A
#
# COMPACT_ATOMS: atom_id res chain seq x y z
N MET A 1 6.05 25.88 3.21
CA MET A 1 4.70 26.49 3.27
C MET A 1 4.28 27.17 1.96
N GLU A 2 5.10 27.05 0.90
CA GLU A 2 4.92 27.74 -0.39
C GLU A 2 4.30 26.87 -1.51
N GLU A 3 3.81 25.67 -1.20
CA GLU A 3 3.45 24.69 -2.24
C GLU A 3 1.94 24.55 -2.52
N LEU A 4 1.09 25.33 -1.85
CA LEU A 4 -0.36 25.22 -2.05
C LEU A 4 -0.86 26.24 -3.09
N PRO A 5 -1.50 25.79 -4.19
CA PRO A 5 -2.02 26.70 -5.20
C PRO A 5 -3.17 27.57 -4.68
N ALA A 6 -3.29 28.78 -5.22
CA ALA A 6 -4.27 29.80 -4.84
C ALA A 6 -5.71 29.29 -4.75
N PHE A 7 -6.46 29.68 -3.69
CA PHE A 7 -7.77 29.16 -3.30
C PHE A 7 -8.84 29.07 -4.43
N THR A 8 -8.72 29.85 -5.50
CA THR A 8 -9.65 29.90 -6.64
C THR A 8 -9.49 28.76 -7.66
N ASN A 9 -8.41 27.99 -7.60
CA ASN A 9 -8.17 26.86 -8.50
C ASN A 9 -8.78 25.55 -7.94
N TYR A 10 -9.80 24.99 -8.59
CA TYR A 10 -10.46 23.75 -8.17
C TYR A 10 -9.83 22.46 -8.72
N SER A 11 -8.72 22.54 -9.46
CA SER A 11 -8.10 21.37 -10.10
C SER A 11 -7.53 20.32 -9.12
N MET A 12 -7.47 20.62 -7.82
CA MET A 12 -6.91 19.77 -6.74
C MET A 12 -5.45 19.31 -6.94
N LYS A 13 -4.82 19.70 -8.04
CA LYS A 13 -3.43 19.36 -8.39
C LYS A 13 -2.47 19.91 -7.33
N GLY A 14 -1.62 19.06 -6.76
CA GLY A 14 -0.63 19.44 -5.74
C GLY A 14 -1.19 19.75 -4.34
N ARG A 15 -2.52 19.72 -4.12
CA ARG A 15 -3.13 20.11 -2.83
C ARG A 15 -3.29 19.00 -1.83
N THR A 16 -3.38 17.76 -2.30
CA THR A 16 -3.55 16.60 -1.43
C THR A 16 -2.50 15.56 -1.78
N TYR A 17 -2.22 14.68 -0.82
CA TYR A 17 -1.32 13.54 -1.00
C TYR A 17 -1.68 12.67 -2.23
N ARG A 18 -2.96 12.68 -2.62
CA ARG A 18 -3.50 11.99 -3.81
C ARG A 18 -3.07 12.61 -5.14
N TYR A 19 -2.69 13.89 -5.17
CA TYR A 19 -2.37 14.67 -6.37
C TYR A 19 -1.03 15.42 -6.28
N MET A 20 -0.19 15.11 -5.30
CA MET A 20 1.17 15.63 -5.21
C MET A 20 2.07 14.95 -6.25
N GLU A 21 2.85 15.76 -6.95
CA GLU A 21 3.91 15.33 -7.87
C GLU A 21 5.31 15.41 -7.21
N THR A 22 5.41 15.97 -6.01
CA THR A 22 6.64 16.12 -5.21
C THR A 22 6.86 14.92 -4.29
N GLU A 23 8.12 14.54 -4.05
CA GLU A 23 8.48 13.44 -3.16
C GLU A 23 8.22 13.83 -1.69
N PRO A 24 7.32 13.12 -0.98
CA PRO A 24 6.95 13.48 0.37
C PRO A 24 8.02 13.06 1.37
N LEU A 25 8.30 13.91 2.37
CA LEU A 25 9.28 13.62 3.42
C LEU A 25 8.92 12.36 4.23
N TYR A 26 7.63 12.14 4.47
CA TYR A 26 7.10 10.94 5.12
C TYR A 26 5.89 10.44 4.33
N PRO A 27 5.99 9.30 3.65
CA PRO A 27 4.88 8.85 2.84
C PRO A 27 3.71 8.31 3.66
N PHE A 28 2.52 8.26 3.05
CA PHE A 28 1.39 7.59 3.67
C PHE A 28 1.74 6.11 3.92
N GLY A 29 1.48 5.64 5.14
CA GLY A 29 1.86 4.29 5.55
C GLY A 29 3.30 4.16 6.07
N PHE A 30 4.07 5.27 6.13
CA PHE A 30 5.40 5.27 6.70
C PHE A 30 5.35 5.08 8.23
N GLY A 31 6.04 4.05 8.71
CA GLY A 31 6.24 3.77 10.12
C GLY A 31 7.58 3.05 10.29
N LEU A 32 8.34 3.44 11.29
CA LEU A 32 9.56 2.73 11.68
C LEU A 32 9.21 1.74 12.78
N THR A 33 9.73 0.51 12.66
CA THR A 33 9.65 -0.51 13.70
C THR A 33 11.06 -0.76 14.26
N TYR A 34 11.14 -1.28 15.49
CA TYR A 34 12.42 -1.63 16.13
C TYR A 34 13.01 -2.94 15.58
N SER A 35 12.27 -3.64 14.72
CA SER A 35 12.73 -4.84 14.04
C SER A 35 12.81 -4.60 12.54
N ARG A 36 13.31 -5.59 11.80
CA ARG A 36 13.38 -5.55 10.35
C ARG A 36 12.43 -6.58 9.77
N VAL A 37 11.45 -6.13 9.01
CA VAL A 37 10.50 -7.01 8.34
C VAL A 37 10.78 -7.06 6.85
N GLU A 38 10.71 -8.25 6.28
CA GLU A 38 10.91 -8.50 4.86
C GLU A 38 9.64 -9.09 4.26
N LEU A 39 9.21 -8.54 3.12
CA LEU A 39 8.09 -9.04 2.33
C LEU A 39 8.63 -9.76 1.10
N ARG A 40 8.14 -10.96 0.82
CA ARG A 40 8.58 -11.79 -0.31
C ARG A 40 7.40 -12.52 -0.93
N ASP A 41 7.61 -13.03 -2.14
CA ASP A 41 6.69 -13.96 -2.80
C ASP A 41 5.23 -13.47 -2.88
N LEU A 42 5.03 -12.22 -3.30
CA LEU A 42 3.70 -11.72 -3.63
C LEU A 42 3.13 -12.52 -4.81
N ARG A 43 2.00 -13.21 -4.59
CA ARG A 43 1.32 -14.05 -5.57
C ARG A 43 -0.14 -13.70 -5.66
N ILE A 44 -0.68 -13.79 -6.87
CA ILE A 44 -2.12 -13.74 -7.13
C ILE A 44 -2.62 -15.18 -7.22
N GLN A 45 -3.55 -15.55 -6.35
CA GLN A 45 -4.00 -16.94 -6.22
C GLN A 45 -5.10 -17.33 -7.21
N ASN A 46 -5.78 -16.36 -7.83
CA ASN A 46 -6.86 -16.59 -8.78
C ASN A 46 -6.63 -15.87 -10.11
N LYS A 47 -7.33 -16.33 -11.16
CA LYS A 47 -7.40 -15.59 -12.41
C LYS A 47 -8.16 -14.28 -12.17
N ILE A 48 -7.57 -13.18 -12.62
CA ILE A 48 -8.20 -11.86 -12.56
C ILE A 48 -9.27 -11.79 -13.64
N ALA A 49 -10.53 -11.67 -13.23
CA ALA A 49 -11.65 -11.38 -14.10
C ALA A 49 -12.38 -10.12 -13.60
N LYS A 50 -13.07 -9.45 -14.52
CA LYS A 50 -13.76 -8.17 -14.25
C LYS A 50 -14.76 -8.24 -13.08
N GLU A 51 -15.35 -9.42 -12.87
CA GLU A 51 -16.37 -9.64 -11.84
C GLU A 51 -15.88 -10.47 -10.65
N SER A 52 -14.57 -10.76 -10.57
CA SER A 52 -14.00 -11.55 -9.48
C SER A 52 -13.11 -10.73 -8.57
N ASP A 53 -13.25 -10.93 -7.27
CA ASP A 53 -12.30 -10.41 -6.29
C ASP A 53 -10.90 -10.97 -6.54
N ILE A 54 -9.87 -10.21 -6.21
CA ILE A 54 -8.48 -10.60 -6.37
C ILE A 54 -8.00 -11.18 -5.04
N ARG A 55 -7.54 -12.43 -5.06
CA ARG A 55 -6.91 -13.10 -3.92
C ARG A 55 -5.40 -12.99 -4.03
N LEU A 56 -4.79 -12.42 -3.01
CA LEU A 56 -3.36 -12.19 -2.92
C LEU A 56 -2.80 -12.97 -1.74
N SER A 57 -1.57 -13.46 -1.89
CA SER A 57 -0.77 -13.95 -0.77
C SER A 57 0.62 -13.33 -0.81
N VAL A 58 1.16 -12.95 0.34
CA VAL A 58 2.53 -12.47 0.49
C VAL A 58 3.16 -13.11 1.71
N GLU A 59 4.42 -13.53 1.62
CA GLU A 59 5.17 -13.97 2.79
C GLU A 59 5.76 -12.75 3.49
N ILE A 60 5.54 -12.66 4.80
CA ILE A 60 6.14 -11.66 5.68
C ILE A 60 7.05 -12.35 6.69
N LYS A 61 8.27 -11.85 6.85
CA LYS A 61 9.27 -12.40 7.79
C LYS A 61 9.86 -11.31 8.68
N ASN A 62 9.85 -11.55 9.99
CA ASN A 62 10.62 -10.75 10.93
C ASN A 62 12.09 -11.22 10.93
N ALA A 63 12.95 -10.49 10.21
CA ALA A 63 14.38 -10.72 10.10
C ALA A 63 15.22 -9.91 11.11
N GLY A 64 14.59 -9.20 12.04
CA GLY A 64 15.28 -8.44 13.07
C GLY A 64 15.43 -9.18 14.40
N SER A 65 15.82 -8.44 15.44
CA SER A 65 16.19 -9.01 16.75
C SER A 65 15.08 -8.97 17.80
N TYR A 66 13.96 -8.31 17.51
CA TYR A 66 12.85 -8.08 18.44
C TYR A 66 11.52 -8.51 17.82
N ASP A 67 10.55 -8.86 18.66
CA ASP A 67 9.17 -9.07 18.23
C ASP A 67 8.59 -7.74 17.74
N THR A 68 7.70 -7.79 16.75
CA THR A 68 7.15 -6.58 16.13
C THR A 68 5.73 -6.79 15.65
N ASP A 69 4.96 -5.70 15.66
CA ASP A 69 3.74 -5.60 14.88
C ASP A 69 4.05 -4.85 13.58
N GLU A 70 3.64 -5.40 12.45
CA GLU A 70 3.81 -4.77 11.14
C GLU A 70 2.45 -4.60 10.46
N VAL A 71 2.29 -3.54 9.67
CA VAL A 71 1.06 -3.28 8.91
C VAL A 71 1.33 -3.50 7.43
N VAL A 72 0.93 -4.66 6.92
CA VAL A 72 1.00 -4.98 5.49
C VAL A 72 -0.07 -4.19 4.75
N GLN A 73 0.34 -3.40 3.76
CA GLN A 73 -0.54 -2.52 2.99
C GLN A 73 -0.55 -2.95 1.51
N PHE A 74 -1.73 -3.07 0.93
CA PHE A 74 -1.95 -3.45 -0.46
C PHE A 74 -2.42 -2.23 -1.26
N TYR A 75 -1.78 -1.99 -2.39
CA TYR A 75 -2.09 -0.86 -3.27
C TYR A 75 -2.38 -1.31 -4.69
N ILE A 76 -3.32 -0.64 -5.35
CA ILE A 76 -3.69 -0.86 -6.75
C ILE A 76 -3.47 0.40 -7.58
N LYS A 77 -3.05 0.22 -8.84
CA LYS A 77 -2.88 1.31 -9.80
C LYS A 77 -3.32 0.87 -11.19
N ASP A 78 -4.23 1.64 -11.79
CA ASP A 78 -4.56 1.53 -13.20
C ASP A 78 -3.46 2.20 -14.03
N ARG A 79 -2.86 1.46 -14.97
CA ARG A 79 -1.80 1.96 -15.86
C ARG A 79 -2.29 2.29 -17.27
N ASN A 80 -3.54 1.96 -17.60
CA ASN A 80 -4.08 2.00 -18.96
C ASN A 80 -5.16 3.08 -19.14
N SER A 81 -5.83 3.52 -18.07
CA SER A 81 -6.82 4.59 -18.15
C SER A 81 -6.18 5.98 -18.20
N LYS A 82 -6.61 6.79 -19.16
CA LYS A 82 -6.27 8.23 -19.24
C LYS A 82 -6.77 9.02 -18.03
N TYR A 83 -7.79 8.50 -17.34
CA TYR A 83 -8.38 9.12 -16.15
C TYR A 83 -7.89 8.46 -14.85
N ALA A 84 -6.87 7.59 -14.92
CA ALA A 84 -6.28 6.99 -13.74
C ALA A 84 -5.74 8.07 -12.79
N VAL A 85 -5.91 7.84 -11.50
CA VAL A 85 -5.26 8.69 -10.49
C VAL A 85 -3.73 8.56 -10.62
N PRO A 86 -2.97 9.63 -10.37
CA PRO A 86 -1.51 9.59 -10.50
C PRO A 86 -0.84 8.57 -9.56
N ASN A 87 -1.30 8.52 -8.30
CA ASN A 87 -0.71 7.72 -7.23
C ASN A 87 -1.50 6.41 -6.99
N PRO A 88 -0.84 5.32 -6.57
CA PRO A 88 -1.53 4.08 -6.19
C PRO A 88 -2.57 4.31 -5.07
N CYS A 89 -3.69 3.60 -5.13
CA CYS A 89 -4.73 3.63 -4.11
C CYS A 89 -4.58 2.47 -3.14
N LEU A 90 -4.68 2.74 -1.84
CA LEU A 90 -4.74 1.69 -0.81
C LEU A 90 -6.05 0.90 -0.99
N CYS A 91 -5.95 -0.41 -1.19
CA CYS A 91 -7.09 -1.29 -1.39
C CYS A 91 -7.29 -2.32 -0.26
N GLY A 92 -6.29 -2.47 0.63
CA GLY A 92 -6.41 -3.31 1.81
C GLY A 92 -5.21 -3.13 2.74
N PHE A 93 -5.38 -3.49 4.00
CA PHE A 93 -4.29 -3.55 4.96
C PHE A 93 -4.55 -4.60 6.02
N GLN A 94 -3.49 -5.15 6.61
CA GLN A 94 -3.57 -6.10 7.70
C GLN A 94 -2.44 -5.87 8.69
N ARG A 95 -2.78 -5.72 9.98
CA ARG A 95 -1.81 -5.66 11.06
C ARG A 95 -1.51 -7.08 11.56
N ILE A 96 -0.24 -7.41 11.68
CA ILE A 96 0.22 -8.76 12.01
C ILE A 96 1.32 -8.68 13.06
N HIS A 97 1.15 -9.49 14.10
CA HIS A 97 2.20 -9.72 15.08
C HIS A 97 3.15 -10.81 14.57
N LEU A 98 4.45 -10.52 14.66
CA LEU A 98 5.53 -11.43 14.29
C LEU A 98 6.58 -11.49 15.41
N GLY A 99 6.77 -12.68 15.96
CA GLY A 99 7.89 -12.98 16.83
C GLY A 99 9.22 -12.89 16.07
N ARG A 100 10.32 -12.77 16.81
CA ARG A 100 11.68 -12.77 16.27
C ARG A 100 11.93 -14.00 15.40
N GLY A 101 12.27 -13.78 14.13
CA GLY A 101 12.56 -14.86 13.17
C GLY A 101 11.32 -15.51 12.56
N GLU A 102 10.11 -15.11 12.96
CA GLU A 102 8.86 -15.69 12.46
C GLU A 102 8.61 -15.31 11.00
N SER A 103 8.15 -16.29 10.22
CA SER A 103 7.58 -16.10 8.88
C SER A 103 6.09 -16.44 8.91
N ARG A 104 5.26 -15.62 8.27
CA ARG A 104 3.82 -15.88 8.07
C ARG A 104 3.43 -15.58 6.63
N VAL A 105 2.43 -16.31 6.14
CA VAL A 105 1.77 -15.98 4.87
C VAL A 105 0.54 -15.15 5.18
N VAL A 106 0.45 -14.00 4.52
CA VAL A 106 -0.64 -13.04 4.65
C VAL A 106 -1.51 -13.19 3.42
N GLU A 107 -2.78 -13.50 3.62
CA GLU A 107 -3.76 -13.58 2.55
C GLU A 107 -4.68 -12.36 2.59
N ALA A 108 -4.88 -11.73 1.44
CA ALA A 108 -5.75 -10.59 1.29
C ALA A 108 -6.73 -10.80 0.12
N MET A 109 -7.96 -10.35 0.32
CA MET A 109 -8.98 -10.32 -0.72
C MET A 109 -9.28 -8.87 -1.07
N ILE A 110 -9.02 -8.49 -2.31
CA ILE A 110 -9.31 -7.16 -2.84
C ILE A 110 -10.60 -7.25 -3.64
N PRO A 111 -11.67 -6.55 -3.22
CA PRO A 111 -12.93 -6.56 -3.95
C PRO A 111 -12.75 -6.05 -5.38
N ASN A 112 -13.51 -6.59 -6.33
CA ASN A 112 -13.45 -6.15 -7.73
C ASN A 112 -13.86 -4.68 -7.96
N LYS A 113 -14.53 -4.06 -6.96
CA LYS A 113 -14.97 -2.66 -6.97
C LYS A 113 -13.95 -1.69 -6.36
N ALA A 114 -12.80 -2.18 -5.91
CA ALA A 114 -11.75 -1.39 -5.26
C ALA A 114 -11.03 -0.43 -6.22
#